data_AF-A0A0K8R0Z8-F1
#
_entry.id   AF-A0A0K8R0Z8-F1
#
_cell.length_a   1.000
_cell.length_b   1.000
_cell.length_c   1.000
_cell.angle_alpha   90.00
_cell.angle_beta   90.00
_cell.angle_gamma   90.00
#
_symmetry.space_group_name_H-M   'P 1'
#
loop_
_entity.id
_entity.type
_entity.pdbx_description
1 polymer ?
#
loop_
_entity_poly.entity_id
_entity_poly.type
_entity_poly.pdbx_seq_one_letter_code
_entity_poly.pdbx_strand_id
1 'polypeptide(L)' 'MEKASVKAVIEDNEYQVYFKELSRLSRIYENIRNENPELDEATSLRIANTILSNNLDDRSESLST' A
#
# COMPACT_ATOMS: atom_id res chain seq x y z
N MET A 1 -30.79 35.18 6.97
CA MET A 1 -29.61 34.80 6.17
C MET A 1 -28.40 34.92 7.08
N GLU A 2 -28.07 33.86 7.81
CA GLU A 2 -26.90 33.80 8.69
C GLU A 2 -26.13 32.50 8.44
N LYS A 3 -25.16 32.64 7.54
CA LYS A 3 -23.81 32.07 7.49
C LYS A 3 -23.56 30.75 8.24
N ALA A 4 -23.75 29.66 7.50
CA ALA A 4 -22.76 28.62 7.20
C ALA A 4 -21.43 28.65 8.00
N SER A 5 -21.43 28.18 9.25
CA SER A 5 -20.20 27.97 10.03
C SER A 5 -20.17 26.64 10.79
N VAL A 6 -20.92 25.63 10.33
CA VAL A 6 -20.91 24.27 10.93
C VAL A 6 -20.69 23.19 9.86
N LYS A 7 -19.86 23.50 8.85
CA LYS A 7 -19.46 22.52 7.83
C LYS A 7 -17.96 22.38 7.61
N ALA A 8 -17.14 23.18 8.29
CA ALA A 8 -15.69 23.14 8.11
C ALA A 8 -14.96 22.21 9.10
N VAL A 9 -15.63 21.68 10.13
CA VAL A 9 -14.95 20.87 11.17
C VAL A 9 -14.97 19.37 10.87
N ILE A 10 -15.70 18.93 9.84
CA ILE A 10 -15.77 17.50 9.47
C ILE A 10 -14.86 17.17 8.28
N GLU A 11 -14.51 18.13 7.42
CA GLU A 11 -13.63 17.89 6.26
C GLU A 11 -12.15 17.81 6.65
N ASP A 12 -11.72 18.43 7.75
CA ASP A 12 -10.34 18.34 8.23
C ASP A 12 -10.01 17.01 8.95
N ASN A 13 -11.02 16.15 9.16
CA ASN A 13 -10.81 14.83 9.76
C ASN A 13 -10.54 13.71 8.73
N GLU A 14 -10.67 13.99 7.43
CA GLU A 14 -10.25 13.04 6.36
C GLU A 14 -8.77 13.19 6.00
N TYR A 15 -8.16 14.32 6.35
CA TYR A 15 -6.72 14.58 6.21
C TYR A 15 -5.91 14.24 7.47
N GLN A 16 -6.55 13.65 8.48
CA GLN A 16 -5.86 13.04 9.61
C GLN A 16 -5.15 11.76 9.15
N VAL A 17 -3.96 11.95 8.58
CA VAL A 17 -2.79 11.15 8.95
C VAL A 17 -3.05 9.65 8.89
N TYR A 18 -3.58 9.17 7.77
CA TYR A 18 -3.20 7.84 7.33
C TYR A 18 -1.76 7.94 6.82
N PHE A 19 -0.79 7.98 7.75
CA PHE A 19 0.40 7.15 7.57
C PHE A 19 -0.09 5.70 7.54
N LYS A 20 -0.86 5.35 6.51
CA LYS A 20 -1.15 3.98 6.13
C LYS A 20 0.23 3.49 5.77
N GLU A 21 0.85 2.76 6.69
CA GLU A 21 2.03 1.98 6.38
C GLU A 21 1.81 1.39 4.99
N LEU A 22 2.68 1.76 4.03
CA LEU A 22 2.59 1.24 2.68
C LEU A 22 2.42 -0.26 2.78
N SER A 23 1.35 -0.78 2.16
CA SER A 23 1.09 -2.21 2.20
C SER A 23 2.35 -2.96 1.76
N ARG A 24 2.58 -4.17 2.27
CA ARG A 24 3.76 -4.95 1.89
C ARG A 24 3.89 -5.07 0.37
N LEU A 25 2.77 -5.21 -0.33
CA LEU A 25 2.71 -5.19 -1.79
C LEU A 25 3.21 -3.86 -2.38
N SER A 26 2.70 -2.73 -1.87
CA SER A 26 3.09 -1.39 -2.32
C SER A 26 4.58 -1.15 -2.15
N ARG A 27 5.17 -1.55 -1.00
CA ARG A 27 6.62 -1.43 -0.77
C ARG A 27 7.44 -2.24 -1.77
N ILE A 28 7.05 -3.50 -2.02
CA ILE A 28 7.72 -4.37 -2.99
C ILE A 28 7.60 -3.78 -4.41
N TYR A 29 6.41 -3.32 -4.78
CA TYR A 29 6.16 -2.69 -6.08
C TYR A 29 7.03 -1.45 -6.29
N GLU A 30 7.11 -0.55 -5.30
CA GLU A 30 7.95 0.64 -5.39
C GLU A 30 9.43 0.29 -5.53
N ASN A 31 9.93 -0.70 -4.78
CA ASN A 31 11.31 -1.17 -4.93
C ASN A 31 11.58 -1.68 -6.36
N ILE A 32 10.68 -2.48 -6.93
CA ILE A 32 10.82 -2.98 -8.31
C ILE A 32 10.87 -1.82 -9.31
N ARG A 33 9.99 -0.82 -9.16
CA ARG A 33 9.93 0.35 -10.04
C ARG A 33 11.14 1.26 -9.88
N ASN A 34 11.71 1.36 -8.68
CA ASN A 34 12.93 2.11 -8.43
C ASN A 34 14.16 1.42 -9.04
N GLU A 35 14.22 0.10 -8.98
CA GLU A 35 15.31 -0.69 -9.57
C GLU A 35 15.21 -0.82 -11.09
N ASN A 36 13.99 -0.88 -11.63
CA ASN A 36 13.72 -1.09 -13.05
C ASN A 36 12.60 -0.13 -13.54
N PRO A 37 12.90 1.16 -13.69
CA PRO A 37 11.90 2.17 -14.05
C PRO A 37 11.26 1.95 -15.43
N GLU A 38 11.93 1.20 -16.31
CA GLU A 38 11.46 0.83 -17.65
C GLU A 38 10.41 -0.28 -17.67
N LEU A 39 10.21 -1.03 -16.58
CA LEU A 39 9.17 -2.06 -16.52
C LEU A 39 7.79 -1.41 -16.56
N ASP A 40 6.85 -1.98 -17.32
CA ASP A 40 5.48 -1.52 -17.29
C ASP A 40 4.81 -1.82 -15.93
N GLU A 41 3.79 -1.05 -15.59
CA GLU A 41 3.08 -1.14 -14.32
C GLU A 41 2.50 -2.55 -14.06
N ALA A 42 1.94 -3.19 -15.09
CA ALA A 42 1.32 -4.51 -14.95
C ALA A 42 2.38 -5.58 -14.66
N THR A 43 3.53 -5.53 -15.33
CA THR A 43 4.66 -6.42 -15.06
C THR A 43 5.22 -6.19 -13.66
N SER A 44 5.43 -4.94 -13.24
CA SER A 44 5.91 -4.64 -11.89
C SER A 44 4.95 -5.13 -10.81
N LEU A 45 3.63 -4.95 -10.98
CA LEU A 45 2.61 -5.48 -10.07
C LEU A 45 2.58 -7.00 -10.02
N ARG A 46 2.74 -7.66 -11.17
CA ARG A 46 2.79 -9.13 -11.24
C ARG A 46 3.98 -9.67 -10.45
N ILE A 47 5.17 -9.10 -10.65
CA ILE A 47 6.38 -9.47 -9.91
C ILE A 47 6.18 -9.23 -8.40
N ALA A 48 5.65 -8.06 -8.03
CA ALA A 48 5.42 -7.72 -6.63
C ALA A 48 4.47 -8.72 -5.93
N ASN A 49 3.40 -9.13 -6.62
CA ASN A 49 2.48 -10.14 -6.11
C ASN A 49 3.15 -11.52 -5.99
N THR A 50 3.95 -11.94 -6.97
CA THR A 50 4.68 -13.22 -6.88
C THR A 50 5.62 -13.27 -5.68
N ILE A 51 6.40 -12.20 -5.46
CA ILE A 51 7.30 -12.09 -4.30
C ILE A 51 6.50 -12.14 -2.99
N LEU A 52 5.37 -11.44 -2.95
CA LEU A 52 4.50 -11.42 -1.76
C LEU A 52 3.96 -12.82 -1.44
N SER A 53 3.49 -13.56 -2.45
CA SER A 53 2.97 -14.93 -2.30
C SER A 53 4.03 -15.89 -1.79
N ASN A 54 5.22 -15.92 -2.39
CA ASN A 54 6.30 -16.83 -1.97
C ASN A 54 6.74 -16.58 -0.51
N ASN A 55 6.71 -15.31 -0.07
CA ASN A 55 7.03 -14.95 1.31
C ASN A 55 5.93 -15.30 2.34
N LEU A 56 4.71 -15.59 1.88
CA LEU A 56 3.62 -16.04 2.75
C LEU A 56 3.70 -17.56 2.93
N ASP A 57 4.07 -18.30 1.90
CA ASP A 57 4.20 -19.76 1.93
C ASP A 57 5.31 -20.22 2.89
N ASP A 58 6.46 -19.51 2.93
CA ASP A 58 7.57 -19.83 3.85
C ASP A 58 7.19 -19.71 5.35
N ARG A 59 6.17 -18.93 5.70
CA ARG A 59 5.69 -18.81 7.10
C ARG A 59 4.68 -19.88 7.48
N SER A 60 4.08 -20.56 6.51
CA SER A 60 3.12 -21.63 6.76
C SER A 60 3.81 -22.94 7.16
N GLU A 61 5.03 -23.19 6.67
CA GLU A 61 5.81 -24.37 7.04
C GLU A 61 6.38 -24.29 8.47
N SER A 62 6.60 -23.09 9.01
CA SER A 62 7.20 -22.92 10.35
C SER A 62 6.23 -23.13 11.53
N LEU A 63 4.95 -23.44 11.27
CA LEU A 63 3.90 -23.60 12.30
C LEU A 63 3.43 -25.05 12.47
N SER A 64 4.11 -26.03 11.84
CA SER A 64 3.76 -27.46 11.89
C SER A 64 4.70 -28.33 12.74
N THR A 65 5.48 -27.75 13.66
CA THR A 65 6.34 -28.49 14.62
C THR A 65 5.86 -28.34 16.05
#